data_AF-A0A955QYY8-F1
#
_entry.id   AF-A0A955QYY8-F1
#
_cell.length_a   1.000
_cell.length_b   1.000
_cell.length_c   1.000
_cell.angle_alpha   90.00
_cell.angle_beta   90.00
_cell.angle_gamma   90.00
#
_symmetry.space_group_name_H-M   'P 1'
#
loop_
_entity.id
_entity.type
_entity.pdbx_description
1 polymer ?
#
loop_
_entity_poly.entity_id
_entity_poly.type
_entity_poly.pdbx_seq_one_letter_code
_entity_poly.pdbx_strand_id
1 'polypeptide(L)'
;MENTTTYHEIDFLLPAQRFNINFSYITQKGLPFVREFVLRLVHLAPMTKSQIATFFGFSRNETEQAIADLVERDELTLMESGRLTLTEKSSGYFTEIGEVPRLSLLRDSGACLSFDLATFTCLGKDIAADKWKAGIQIRVDDENAARSEAHVERHFQRQFNEILHKGFLSKSLVQDEKDSPTVYTVNSVNKIRQMPFRLTVKFQV
;
A
#
# COMPACT_ATOMS: atom_id res chain seq x y z
N MET A 1 42.92 4.14 -17.30
CA MET A 1 42.47 3.73 -15.97
C MET A 1 42.72 4.92 -15.06
N GLU A 2 41.67 5.65 -14.67
CA GLU A 2 41.82 6.76 -13.73
C GLU A 2 42.14 6.18 -12.36
N ASN A 3 43.31 6.54 -11.82
CA ASN A 3 43.78 6.11 -10.51
C ASN A 3 43.21 7.07 -9.46
N THR A 4 41.96 6.88 -9.06
CA THR A 4 41.34 7.73 -8.01
C THR A 4 41.78 7.26 -6.63
N THR A 5 42.87 7.84 -6.13
CA THR A 5 43.35 7.55 -4.77
C THR A 5 42.52 8.35 -3.78
N THR A 6 41.94 7.68 -2.77
CA THR A 6 41.23 8.41 -1.70
C THR A 6 42.26 9.11 -0.82
N TYR A 7 42.22 10.44 -0.82
CA TYR A 7 43.12 11.29 -0.04
C TYR A 7 42.58 11.55 1.36
N HIS A 8 41.30 11.90 1.48
CA HIS A 8 40.62 12.10 2.77
C HIS A 8 39.24 11.44 2.81
N GLU A 9 38.83 11.07 4.02
CA GLU A 9 37.48 10.63 4.32
C GLU A 9 36.91 11.50 5.45
N ILE A 10 35.73 12.09 5.21
CA ILE A 10 35.05 12.95 6.19
C ILE A 10 33.66 12.40 6.44
N ASP A 11 33.34 12.15 7.71
CA ASP A 11 32.02 11.77 8.15
C ASP A 11 31.19 13.01 8.52
N PHE A 12 29.99 13.11 7.95
CA PHE A 12 28.96 14.06 8.36
C PHE A 12 27.86 13.35 9.13
N LEU A 13 27.41 13.95 10.23
CA LEU A 13 26.37 13.40 11.10
C LEU A 13 25.09 14.20 10.91
N LEU A 14 24.18 13.66 10.11
CA LEU A 14 22.87 14.25 9.84
C LEU A 14 21.88 13.84 10.95
N PRO A 15 21.20 14.78 11.63
CA PRO A 15 20.18 14.41 12.60
C PRO A 15 19.05 13.61 11.97
N ALA A 16 18.74 12.46 12.56
CA ALA A 16 17.64 11.59 12.17
C ALA A 16 16.82 11.19 13.40
N GLN A 17 15.58 10.78 13.17
CA GLN A 17 14.65 10.37 14.21
C GLN A 17 13.93 9.10 13.78
N ARG A 18 13.80 8.16 14.71
CA ARG A 18 12.98 6.96 14.53
C ARG A 18 11.56 7.23 15.01
N PHE A 19 10.58 6.73 14.27
CA PHE A 19 9.16 6.89 14.53
C PHE A 19 8.45 5.54 14.54
N ASN A 20 7.37 5.45 15.31
CA ASN A 20 6.33 4.46 15.10
C ASN A 20 5.20 5.11 14.29
N ILE A 21 4.86 4.54 13.14
CA ILE A 21 3.87 5.06 12.21
C ILE A 21 2.76 4.02 12.07
N ASN A 22 1.54 4.37 12.46
CA ASN A 22 0.36 3.55 12.24
C ASN A 22 -0.45 4.16 11.10
N PHE A 23 -0.91 3.35 10.16
CA PHE A 23 -1.59 3.82 8.96
C PHE A 23 -2.60 2.80 8.45
N SER A 24 -3.60 3.30 7.74
CA SER A 24 -4.55 2.49 6.97
C SER A 24 -4.19 2.57 5.50
N TYR A 25 -4.34 1.47 4.79
CA TYR A 25 -4.06 1.35 3.36
C TYR A 25 -5.16 0.56 2.67
N ILE A 26 -5.40 0.89 1.40
CA ILE A 26 -6.31 0.17 0.53
C ILE A 26 -5.50 -0.84 -0.27
N THR A 27 -5.96 -2.08 -0.26
CA THR A 27 -5.49 -3.14 -1.14
C THR A 27 -6.64 -3.62 -2.01
N GLN A 28 -6.35 -4.25 -3.12
CA GLN A 28 -7.35 -4.94 -3.93
C GLN A 28 -7.38 -6.41 -3.53
N LYS A 29 -8.57 -6.93 -3.29
CA LYS A 29 -8.79 -8.35 -3.01
C LYS A 29 -9.68 -8.94 -4.09
N GLY A 30 -9.26 -10.08 -4.66
CA GLY A 30 -10.11 -10.87 -5.55
C GLY A 30 -11.38 -11.37 -4.84
N LEU A 31 -12.42 -11.65 -5.63
CA LEU A 31 -13.65 -12.24 -5.12
C LEU A 31 -13.51 -13.77 -5.02
N PRO A 32 -14.30 -14.45 -4.17
CA PRO A 32 -14.42 -15.91 -4.23
C PRO A 32 -14.76 -16.39 -5.64
N PHE A 33 -14.16 -17.49 -6.09
CA PHE A 33 -14.22 -17.98 -7.46
C PHE A 33 -15.64 -17.95 -8.07
N VAL A 34 -16.62 -18.62 -7.47
CA VAL A 34 -18.00 -18.66 -8.00
C VAL A 34 -18.61 -17.26 -8.13
N ARG A 35 -18.42 -16.42 -7.12
CA ARG A 35 -18.91 -15.05 -7.07
C ARG A 35 -18.31 -14.21 -8.20
N GLU A 36 -16.99 -14.31 -8.38
CA GLU A 36 -16.25 -13.63 -9.45
C GLU A 36 -16.81 -13.99 -10.83
N PHE A 37 -16.91 -15.28 -11.13
CA PHE A 37 -17.29 -15.74 -12.47
C PHE A 37 -18.74 -15.43 -12.81
N VAL A 38 -19.66 -15.54 -11.86
CA VAL A 38 -21.06 -15.15 -12.09
C VAL A 38 -21.16 -13.66 -12.38
N LEU A 39 -20.48 -12.81 -11.61
CA LEU A 39 -20.46 -11.36 -11.87
C LEU A 39 -19.82 -11.02 -13.21
N ARG A 40 -18.72 -11.69 -13.59
CA ARG A 40 -18.09 -11.52 -14.91
C ARG A 40 -19.03 -11.87 -16.05
N LEU A 41 -19.77 -12.98 -15.94
CA LEU A 41 -20.73 -13.39 -16.97
C LEU A 41 -21.86 -12.37 -17.12
N VAL A 42 -22.41 -11.90 -16.00
CA VAL A 42 -23.49 -10.91 -16.00
C VAL A 42 -23.00 -9.53 -16.49
N HIS A 43 -21.73 -9.19 -16.23
CA HIS A 43 -21.11 -7.98 -16.76
C HIS A 43 -21.03 -7.99 -18.30
N LEU A 44 -20.74 -9.16 -18.89
CA LEU A 44 -20.69 -9.31 -20.35
C LEU A 44 -22.07 -9.15 -20.99
N ALA A 45 -23.10 -9.73 -20.38
CA ALA A 45 -24.49 -9.55 -20.79
C ALA A 45 -25.47 -9.91 -19.66
N PRO A 46 -26.61 -9.21 -19.54
CA PRO A 46 -27.65 -9.61 -18.59
C PRO A 46 -28.16 -11.04 -18.84
N MET A 47 -28.12 -11.89 -17.81
CA MET A 47 -28.43 -13.33 -17.90
C MET A 47 -29.63 -13.73 -17.05
N THR A 48 -30.41 -14.70 -17.49
CA THR A 48 -31.39 -15.37 -16.62
C THR A 48 -30.71 -16.38 -15.68
N LYS A 49 -31.38 -16.79 -14.60
CA LYS A 49 -30.90 -17.87 -13.72
C LYS A 49 -30.57 -19.15 -14.48
N SER A 50 -31.40 -19.53 -15.46
CA SER A 50 -31.19 -20.74 -16.27
C SER A 50 -29.98 -20.65 -17.19
N GLN A 51 -29.69 -19.46 -17.74
CA GLN A 51 -28.50 -19.23 -18.55
C GLN A 51 -27.23 -19.36 -17.70
N ILE A 52 -27.23 -18.79 -16.50
CA ILE A 52 -26.11 -18.92 -15.54
C ILE A 52 -25.92 -20.40 -15.17
N ALA A 53 -26.99 -21.11 -14.82
CA ALA A 53 -26.93 -22.54 -14.50
C ALA A 53 -26.32 -23.37 -15.64
N THR A 54 -26.77 -23.11 -16.87
CA THR A 54 -26.30 -23.81 -18.07
C THR A 54 -24.83 -23.53 -18.36
N PHE A 55 -24.41 -22.27 -18.22
CA PHE A 55 -23.03 -21.87 -18.50
C PHE A 55 -22.04 -22.49 -17.51
N PHE A 56 -22.37 -22.50 -16.21
CA PHE A 56 -21.49 -23.02 -15.17
C PHE A 56 -21.69 -24.51 -14.84
N GLY A 57 -22.74 -25.14 -15.38
CA GLY A 57 -23.09 -26.51 -15.05
C GLY A 57 -23.62 -26.68 -13.62
N PHE A 58 -24.17 -25.63 -13.02
CA PHE A 58 -24.73 -25.68 -11.67
C PHE A 58 -26.04 -26.47 -11.63
N SER A 59 -26.24 -27.22 -10.56
CA SER A 59 -27.55 -27.72 -10.18
C SER A 59 -28.48 -26.56 -9.82
N ARG A 60 -29.79 -26.85 -9.73
CA ARG A 60 -30.79 -25.86 -9.33
C ARG A 60 -30.48 -25.24 -7.96
N ASN A 61 -30.04 -26.06 -6.99
CA ASN A 61 -29.74 -25.59 -5.64
C ASN A 61 -28.48 -24.72 -5.61
N GLU A 62 -27.43 -25.12 -6.32
CA GLU A 62 -26.19 -24.32 -6.43
C GLU A 62 -26.44 -22.98 -7.11
N THR A 63 -27.24 -22.98 -8.19
CA THR A 63 -27.62 -21.75 -8.90
C THR A 63 -28.36 -20.80 -7.96
N GLU A 64 -29.35 -21.32 -7.22
CA GLU A 64 -30.12 -20.48 -6.30
C GLU A 64 -29.24 -19.93 -5.18
N GLN A 65 -28.36 -20.75 -4.60
CA GLN A 65 -27.45 -20.31 -3.55
C GLN A 65 -26.45 -19.26 -4.05
N ALA A 66 -25.85 -19.47 -5.22
CA ALA A 66 -24.87 -18.55 -5.81
C ALA A 66 -25.51 -17.19 -6.15
N ILE A 67 -26.74 -17.20 -6.65
CA ILE A 67 -27.46 -15.98 -7.02
C ILE A 67 -28.02 -15.28 -5.77
N ALA A 68 -28.57 -16.03 -4.81
CA ALA A 68 -29.12 -15.47 -3.58
C ALA A 68 -28.05 -14.72 -2.77
N ASP A 69 -26.84 -15.28 -2.60
CA ASP A 69 -25.72 -14.58 -1.93
C ASP A 69 -25.36 -13.27 -2.64
N LEU A 70 -25.38 -13.25 -3.98
CA LEU A 70 -25.10 -12.06 -4.77
C LEU A 70 -26.20 -10.99 -4.67
N VAL A 71 -27.47 -11.40 -4.63
CA VAL A 71 -28.61 -10.47 -4.45
C VAL A 71 -28.63 -9.92 -3.02
N GLU A 72 -28.41 -10.77 -2.01
CA GLU A 72 -28.35 -10.36 -0.59
C GLU A 72 -27.24 -9.33 -0.34
N ARG A 73 -26.11 -9.47 -1.05
CA ARG A 73 -25.00 -8.51 -1.01
C ARG A 73 -25.25 -7.24 -1.83
N ASP A 74 -26.40 -7.08 -2.48
CA ASP A 74 -26.71 -5.97 -3.39
C ASP A 74 -25.71 -5.88 -4.56
N GLU A 75 -25.31 -7.03 -5.11
CA GLU A 75 -24.38 -7.12 -6.25
C GLU A 75 -25.07 -7.54 -7.54
N LEU A 76 -26.23 -8.18 -7.45
CA LEU A 76 -27.09 -8.48 -8.58
C LEU A 76 -28.51 -8.00 -8.30
N THR A 77 -29.16 -7.48 -9.34
CA THR A 77 -30.57 -7.11 -9.30
C THR A 77 -31.32 -7.76 -10.46
N LEU A 78 -32.59 -8.09 -10.24
CA LEU A 78 -33.47 -8.72 -11.22
C LEU A 78 -34.25 -7.64 -11.98
N MET A 79 -34.08 -7.59 -13.29
CA MET A 79 -34.86 -6.73 -14.18
C MET A 79 -36.28 -7.29 -14.37
N GLU A 80 -37.21 -6.44 -14.81
CA GLU A 80 -38.58 -6.85 -15.17
C GLU A 80 -38.62 -7.97 -16.23
N SER A 81 -37.59 -8.03 -17.08
CA SER A 81 -37.42 -9.07 -18.11
C SER A 81 -37.02 -10.46 -17.56
N GLY A 82 -36.85 -10.58 -16.24
CA GLY A 82 -36.38 -11.81 -15.57
C GLY A 82 -34.88 -12.07 -15.74
N ARG A 83 -34.12 -11.10 -16.25
CA ARG A 83 -32.65 -11.15 -16.36
C ARG A 83 -32.00 -10.45 -15.17
N LEU A 84 -30.88 -11.00 -14.73
CA LEU A 84 -30.02 -10.43 -13.71
C LEU A 84 -29.03 -9.48 -14.36
N THR A 85 -28.81 -8.34 -13.72
CA THR A 85 -27.81 -7.33 -14.08
C THR A 85 -26.99 -6.95 -12.85
N LEU A 86 -25.81 -6.39 -13.08
CA LEU A 86 -25.02 -5.76 -12.02
C LEU A 86 -25.76 -4.57 -11.43
N THR A 87 -25.55 -4.33 -10.14
CA THR A 87 -25.93 -3.09 -9.45
C THR A 87 -24.85 -2.03 -9.66
N GLU A 88 -25.11 -0.78 -9.25
CA GLU A 88 -24.09 0.28 -9.27
C GLU A 88 -22.85 -0.12 -8.44
N LYS A 89 -23.10 -0.76 -7.27
CA LYS A 89 -22.06 -1.27 -6.37
C LYS A 89 -21.14 -2.27 -7.05
N SER A 90 -21.68 -3.30 -7.70
CA SER A 90 -20.87 -4.36 -8.31
C SER A 90 -20.29 -3.98 -9.66
N SER A 91 -20.88 -3.01 -10.35
CA SER A 91 -20.28 -2.40 -11.54
C SER A 91 -18.94 -1.75 -11.21
N GLY A 92 -18.81 -1.13 -10.03
CA GLY A 92 -17.57 -0.53 -9.54
C GLY A 92 -16.44 -1.53 -9.21
N TYR A 93 -16.70 -2.84 -9.26
CA TYR A 93 -15.65 -3.86 -9.09
C TYR A 93 -14.81 -4.03 -10.35
N PHE A 94 -15.29 -3.55 -11.49
CA PHE A 94 -14.66 -3.70 -12.79
C PHE A 94 -14.10 -2.37 -13.28
N THR A 95 -12.90 -2.41 -13.84
CA THR A 95 -12.30 -1.28 -14.56
C THR A 95 -12.68 -1.31 -16.05
N GLU A 96 -12.65 -2.50 -16.66
CA GLU A 96 -13.12 -2.74 -18.03
C GLU A 96 -14.08 -3.94 -18.13
N ILE A 97 -14.77 -4.04 -19.26
CA ILE A 97 -15.72 -5.13 -19.53
C ILE A 97 -15.00 -6.48 -19.54
N GLY A 98 -15.47 -7.41 -18.71
CA GLY A 98 -14.96 -8.79 -18.66
C GLY A 98 -13.66 -8.98 -17.87
N GLU A 99 -13.08 -7.92 -17.30
CA GLU A 99 -11.93 -8.01 -16.40
C GLU A 99 -12.26 -8.76 -15.10
N VAL A 100 -11.21 -9.11 -14.35
CA VAL A 100 -11.36 -9.72 -13.03
C VAL A 100 -11.89 -8.66 -12.05
N PRO A 101 -13.08 -8.85 -11.44
CA PRO A 101 -13.60 -7.90 -10.48
C PRO A 101 -12.74 -7.88 -9.22
N ARG A 102 -12.59 -6.70 -8.62
CA ARG A 102 -11.77 -6.51 -7.44
C ARG A 102 -12.47 -5.66 -6.39
N LEU A 103 -12.29 -6.04 -5.14
CA LEU A 103 -12.81 -5.31 -3.99
C LEU A 103 -11.69 -4.48 -3.38
N SER A 104 -11.91 -3.16 -3.27
CA SER A 104 -11.11 -2.29 -2.42
C SER A 104 -11.31 -2.69 -0.96
N LEU A 105 -10.25 -3.17 -0.32
CA LEU A 105 -10.23 -3.57 1.07
C LEU A 105 -9.37 -2.60 1.87
N LEU A 106 -9.98 -1.91 2.83
CA LEU A 106 -9.26 -1.10 3.80
C LEU A 106 -8.62 -2.01 4.86
N ARG A 107 -7.32 -1.83 5.12
CA ARG A 107 -6.56 -2.57 6.12
C ARG A 107 -5.70 -1.62 6.94
N ASP A 108 -5.41 -2.02 8.17
CA ASP A 108 -4.50 -1.29 9.05
C ASP A 108 -3.12 -1.96 9.11
N SER A 109 -2.09 -1.14 9.29
CA SER A 109 -0.73 -1.59 9.54
C SER A 109 0.05 -0.59 10.38
N GLY A 110 1.26 -1.01 10.77
CA GLY A 110 2.21 -0.18 11.47
C GLY A 110 3.64 -0.45 10.99
N ALA A 111 4.47 0.58 11.00
CA ALA A 111 5.88 0.49 10.62
C ALA A 111 6.75 1.32 11.56
N CYS A 112 7.94 0.80 11.84
CA CYS A 112 8.95 1.50 12.62
C CYS A 112 10.08 1.94 11.69
N LEU A 113 10.06 3.22 11.31
CA LEU A 113 10.91 3.80 10.27
C LEU A 113 11.68 5.00 10.80
N SER A 114 12.83 5.24 10.22
CA SER A 114 13.68 6.39 10.53
C SER A 114 13.67 7.38 9.37
N PHE A 115 13.68 8.67 9.70
CA PHE A 115 13.71 9.78 8.75
C PHE A 115 14.82 10.76 9.13
N ASP A 116 15.51 11.33 8.14
CA ASP A 116 16.39 12.47 8.42
C ASP A 116 15.56 13.73 8.76
N LEU A 117 16.09 14.60 9.60
CA LEU A 117 15.41 15.80 10.05
C LEU A 117 15.70 17.03 9.17
N ALA A 118 16.47 16.89 8.09
CA ALA A 118 16.71 17.99 7.15
C ALA A 118 15.65 18.02 6.05
N THR A 119 15.32 16.86 5.50
CA THR A 119 14.47 16.68 4.33
C THR A 119 13.32 15.70 4.56
N PHE A 120 13.30 15.00 5.70
CA PHE A 120 12.33 13.95 6.00
C PHE A 120 12.27 12.90 4.88
N THR A 121 13.44 12.47 4.39
CA THR A 121 13.59 11.31 3.53
C THR A 121 13.58 10.05 4.39
N CYS A 122 12.80 9.04 3.98
CA CYS A 122 12.79 7.77 4.68
C CYS A 122 14.12 7.02 4.49
N LEU A 123 14.76 6.72 5.61
CA LEU A 123 16.04 6.02 5.69
C LEU A 123 15.87 4.51 5.98
N GLY A 124 14.63 4.05 6.21
CA GLY A 124 14.29 2.65 6.45
C GLY A 124 14.25 2.24 7.91
N LYS A 125 14.20 0.92 8.15
CA LYS A 125 14.01 0.30 9.49
C LYS A 125 15.30 -0.05 10.21
N ASP A 126 16.38 -0.33 9.46
CA ASP A 126 17.64 -0.89 9.96
C ASP A 126 18.79 0.09 9.74
N ILE A 127 18.75 1.23 10.45
CA ILE A 127 19.88 2.16 10.46
C ILE A 127 20.76 1.80 11.66
N ALA A 128 22.06 1.69 11.40
CA ALA A 128 23.05 1.54 12.45
C ALA A 128 22.84 2.64 13.51
N ALA A 129 22.75 2.23 14.77
CA ALA A 129 22.68 3.16 15.88
C ALA A 129 24.06 3.76 16.12
N ASP A 130 24.45 4.66 15.24
CA ASP A 130 25.73 5.34 15.31
C ASP A 130 25.78 6.31 16.49
N LYS A 131 27.00 6.56 16.96
CA LYS A 131 27.25 7.50 18.05
C LYS A 131 27.48 8.89 17.48
N TRP A 132 27.05 9.91 18.22
CA TRP A 132 27.31 11.33 17.96
C TRP A 132 28.79 11.70 18.21
N LYS A 133 29.72 11.04 17.53
CA LYS A 133 31.16 11.26 17.67
C LYS A 133 31.90 10.93 16.38
N ALA A 134 33.11 11.46 16.24
CA ALA A 134 33.99 11.23 15.10
C ALA A 134 33.28 11.54 13.77
N GLY A 135 32.78 12.76 13.64
CA GLY A 135 32.11 13.30 12.46
C GLY A 135 31.66 14.74 12.67
N ILE A 136 31.43 15.47 11.59
CA ILE A 136 30.96 16.86 11.58
C ILE A 136 29.44 16.86 11.68
N GLN A 137 28.88 17.42 12.76
CA GLN A 137 27.43 17.49 12.93
C GLN A 137 26.81 18.52 12.00
N ILE A 138 25.82 18.08 11.22
CA ILE A 138 25.00 18.97 10.40
C ILE A 138 23.93 19.60 11.29
N ARG A 139 23.81 20.93 11.25
CA ARG A 139 22.72 21.65 11.91
C ARG A 139 21.47 21.62 11.04
N VAL A 140 20.34 21.31 11.66
CA VAL A 140 19.00 21.36 11.05
C VAL A 140 18.17 22.37 11.83
N ASP A 141 17.09 22.87 11.23
CA ASP A 141 16.16 23.77 11.90
C ASP A 141 15.54 23.09 13.13
N ASP A 142 15.49 23.81 14.26
CA ASP A 142 14.89 23.31 15.49
C ASP A 142 13.38 23.06 15.31
N GLU A 143 12.70 23.79 14.40
CA GLU A 143 11.31 23.53 14.05
C GLU A 143 11.13 22.12 13.47
N ASN A 144 12.07 21.67 12.63
CA ASN A 144 12.01 20.32 12.06
C ASN A 144 12.02 19.26 13.15
N ALA A 145 12.86 19.40 14.18
CA ALA A 145 12.90 18.46 15.29
C ALA A 145 11.61 18.54 16.14
N ALA A 146 11.14 19.76 16.44
CA ALA A 146 9.95 20.00 17.25
C ALA A 146 8.69 19.42 16.60
N ARG A 147 8.45 19.73 15.32
CA ARG A 147 7.24 19.36 14.56
C ARG A 147 7.41 18.10 13.71
N SER A 148 8.48 17.35 13.94
CA SER A 148 8.86 16.20 13.09
C SER A 148 7.76 15.18 12.86
N GLU A 149 6.85 14.93 13.81
CA GLU A 149 5.72 14.00 13.62
C GLU A 149 4.79 14.44 12.48
N ALA A 150 4.43 15.73 12.42
CA ALA A 150 3.58 16.29 11.36
C ALA A 150 4.29 16.36 10.00
N HIS A 151 5.63 16.49 9.99
CA HIS A 151 6.40 16.39 8.75
C HIS A 151 6.49 14.95 8.26
N VAL A 152 6.76 14.01 9.16
CA VAL A 152 6.84 12.58 8.83
C VAL A 152 5.51 12.04 8.36
N GLU A 153 4.39 12.47 8.95
CA GLU A 153 3.05 12.10 8.47
C GLU A 153 2.88 12.41 6.97
N ARG A 154 3.15 13.66 6.58
CA ARG A 154 3.03 14.12 5.19
C ARG A 154 4.05 13.46 4.27
N HIS A 155 5.30 13.33 4.72
CA HIS A 155 6.37 12.74 3.91
C HIS A 155 6.20 11.24 3.73
N PHE A 156 5.74 10.52 4.76
CA PHE A 156 5.41 9.10 4.68
C PHE A 156 4.32 8.86 3.63
N GLN A 157 3.24 9.65 3.64
CA GLN A 157 2.19 9.54 2.62
C GLN A 157 2.74 9.78 1.21
N ARG A 158 3.51 10.86 1.03
CA ARG A 158 4.10 11.22 -0.27
C ARG A 158 5.10 10.18 -0.79
N GLN A 159 5.88 9.58 0.10
CA GLN A 159 6.93 8.61 -0.24
C GLN A 159 6.47 7.15 -0.13
N PHE A 160 5.19 6.89 0.15
CA PHE A 160 4.71 5.55 0.48
C PHE A 160 5.12 4.48 -0.54
N ASN A 161 4.92 4.75 -1.83
CA ASN A 161 5.28 3.82 -2.91
C ASN A 161 6.79 3.57 -2.97
N GLU A 162 7.60 4.61 -2.78
CA GLU A 162 9.07 4.49 -2.75
C GLU A 162 9.53 3.65 -1.54
N ILE A 163 8.95 3.90 -0.37
CA ILE A 163 9.22 3.15 0.87
C ILE A 163 8.83 1.67 0.70
N LEU A 164 7.69 1.41 0.03
CA LEU A 164 7.23 0.06 -0.30
C LEU A 164 8.20 -0.64 -1.26
N HIS A 165 8.59 0.00 -2.37
CA HIS A 165 9.52 -0.55 -3.35
C HIS A 165 10.91 -0.82 -2.77
N LYS A 166 11.38 0.02 -1.84
CA LYS A 166 12.63 -0.20 -1.10
C LYS A 166 12.55 -1.35 -0.08
N GLY A 167 11.38 -1.95 0.13
CA GLY A 167 11.18 -3.06 1.06
C GLY A 167 11.26 -2.66 2.53
N PHE A 168 11.00 -1.39 2.84
CA PHE A 168 11.03 -0.89 4.22
C PHE A 168 9.77 -1.25 5.01
N LEU A 169 8.67 -1.55 4.32
CA LEU A 169 7.41 -2.04 4.90
C LEU A 169 7.35 -3.58 4.90
N SER A 170 6.43 -4.13 5.67
CA SER A 170 6.20 -5.58 5.69
C SER A 170 5.78 -6.09 4.32
N LYS A 171 6.34 -7.22 3.90
CA LYS A 171 5.95 -7.91 2.65
C LYS A 171 4.46 -8.31 2.65
N SER A 172 3.86 -8.45 3.83
CA SER A 172 2.43 -8.78 3.99
C SER A 172 1.48 -7.70 3.46
N LEU A 173 1.96 -6.48 3.17
CA LEU A 173 1.16 -5.41 2.56
C LEU A 173 0.91 -5.68 1.06
N VAL A 174 1.78 -6.44 0.41
CA VAL A 174 1.68 -6.79 -1.02
C VAL A 174 1.23 -8.26 -1.07
N GLN A 175 -0.08 -8.50 -0.92
CA GLN A 175 -0.63 -9.86 -0.91
C GLN A 175 -0.76 -10.44 -2.31
N ASP A 176 -0.96 -9.60 -3.33
CA ASP A 176 -1.05 -9.97 -4.73
C ASP A 176 -0.09 -9.12 -5.56
N GLU A 177 0.87 -9.73 -6.25
CA GLU A 177 1.97 -9.04 -6.96
C GLU A 177 1.51 -8.04 -8.03
N LYS A 178 0.26 -8.14 -8.49
CA LYS A 178 -0.31 -7.25 -9.50
C LYS A 178 -0.78 -5.90 -8.95
N ASP A 179 -1.10 -5.81 -7.65
CA ASP A 179 -1.79 -4.62 -7.11
C ASP A 179 -0.97 -3.97 -5.99
N SER A 180 -0.46 -2.78 -6.28
CA SER A 180 0.27 -1.99 -5.30
C SER A 180 -0.72 -1.36 -4.30
N PRO A 181 -0.57 -1.60 -2.99
CA PRO A 181 -1.41 -0.95 -2.00
C PRO A 181 -1.22 0.57 -2.03
N THR A 182 -2.28 1.31 -1.71
CA THR A 182 -2.24 2.76 -1.58
C THR A 182 -2.50 3.15 -0.14
N VAL A 183 -1.73 4.09 0.40
CA VAL A 183 -2.01 4.63 1.73
C VAL A 183 -3.32 5.43 1.69
N TYR A 184 -4.21 5.13 2.64
CA TYR A 184 -5.48 5.84 2.80
C TYR A 184 -5.31 7.01 3.78
N THR A 185 -4.84 6.70 4.98
CA THR A 185 -4.65 7.67 6.08
C THR A 185 -3.49 7.25 6.96
N VAL A 186 -2.77 8.22 7.52
CA VAL A 186 -1.84 7.98 8.63
C VAL A 186 -2.58 8.26 9.93
N ASN A 187 -2.68 7.24 10.77
CA ASN A 187 -3.50 7.26 11.98
C ASN A 187 -2.73 7.87 13.15
N SER A 188 -1.43 7.59 13.24
CA SER A 188 -0.55 8.23 14.24
C SER A 188 0.92 8.14 13.85
N VAL A 189 1.69 9.13 14.29
CA VAL A 189 3.16 9.16 14.20
C VAL A 189 3.69 9.52 15.57
N ASN A 190 4.57 8.68 16.13
CA ASN A 190 5.14 8.89 17.47
C ASN A 190 6.67 8.82 17.43
N LYS A 191 7.36 9.80 18.01
CA LYS A 191 8.82 9.79 18.18
C LYS A 191 9.26 8.64 19.09
N ILE A 192 10.32 7.93 18.69
CA ILE A 192 10.97 6.89 19.49
C ILE A 192 12.33 7.34 20.01
N ARG A 193 13.29 7.62 19.10
CA ARG A 193 14.63 8.08 19.48
C ARG A 193 15.31 8.88 18.36
N GLN A 194 16.08 9.90 18.74
CA GLN A 194 17.01 10.57 17.84
C GLN A 194 18.31 9.78 17.68
N MET A 195 18.91 9.87 16.50
CA MET A 195 20.21 9.26 16.18
C MET A 195 20.90 10.03 15.06
N PRO A 196 22.23 9.96 14.94
CA PRO A 196 22.92 10.49 13.78
C PRO A 196 22.80 9.49 12.61
N PHE A 197 22.53 9.99 11.43
CA PHE A 197 22.74 9.29 10.18
C PHE A 197 24.11 9.71 9.61
N ARG A 198 25.05 8.76 9.54
CA ARG A 198 26.43 9.01 9.11
C ARG A 198 26.54 8.97 7.60
N LEU A 199 27.06 10.04 7.04
CA LEU A 199 27.35 10.20 5.62
C LEU A 199 28.87 10.31 5.45
N THR A 200 29.49 9.27 4.91
CA THR A 200 30.93 9.21 4.69
C THR A 200 31.26 9.70 3.28
N VAL A 201 32.02 10.79 3.19
CA VAL A 201 32.42 11.41 1.92
C VAL A 201 33.91 11.20 1.69
N LYS A 202 34.26 10.62 0.53
CA LYS A 202 35.63 10.37 0.10
C LYS A 202 36.08 11.44 -0.88
N PHE A 203 37.20 12.09 -0.56
CA PHE A 203 37.85 13.08 -1.40
C PHE A 203 39.00 12.40 -2.13
N GLN A 204 38.91 12.36 -3.46
CA GLN A 204 39.88 11.69 -4.33
C GLN A 204 40.80 12.72 -5.00
N VAL A 205 42.03 12.30 -5.30
CA VAL A 205 43.05 13.05 -6.05
C VAL A 205 43.55 12.20 -7.21
#